data_AF-A0A1G2QHZ9-F1
#
_entry.id   AF-A0A1G2QHZ9-F1
#
_cell.length_a   1.000
_cell.length_b   1.000
_cell.length_c   1.000
_cell.angle_alpha   90.00
_cell.angle_beta   90.00
_cell.angle_gamma   90.00
#
_symmetry.space_group_name_H-M   'P 1'
#
loop_
_entity.id
_entity.type
_entity.pdbx_description
1 polymer ?
#
loop_
_entity_poly.entity_id
_entity_poly.type
_entity_poly.pdbx_seq_one_letter_code
_entity_poly.pdbx_strand_id
1 'polypeptide(L)'
;MKALLFTLLFVAFFTPLTLFAQDAGQPPMTTPPAQAPITTPPDTSFSIENPLKFDTVDQLITAIMGIVIQIMIPVITVMIIYTGFLFVTARGDVAKITTAKQAFLYVIIGAAIMLGAFVIKTAITGTVEQLKGQGLLPIINYFYA
;
A
#
# COMPACT_ATOMS: atom_id res chain seq x y z
N MET A 1 -32.01 -0.68 -13.24
CA MET A 1 -31.00 -0.88 -14.30
C MET A 1 -29.75 0.01 -14.17
N LYS A 2 -29.85 1.29 -13.81
CA LYS A 2 -28.68 2.21 -13.72
C LYS A 2 -27.59 1.78 -12.73
N ALA A 3 -27.97 1.28 -11.55
CA ALA A 3 -27.00 0.77 -10.57
C ALA A 3 -26.29 -0.51 -11.04
N LEU A 4 -27.01 -1.39 -11.75
CA LEU A 4 -26.49 -2.68 -12.21
C LEU A 4 -25.42 -2.49 -13.32
N LEU A 5 -25.61 -1.48 -14.18
CA LEU A 5 -24.64 -1.11 -15.21
C LEU A 5 -23.39 -0.45 -14.60
N PHE A 6 -23.55 0.34 -13.53
CA PHE A 6 -22.44 0.95 -12.80
C PHE A 6 -21.61 -0.08 -12.02
N THR A 7 -22.25 -1.10 -11.44
CA THR A 7 -21.54 -2.21 -10.76
C THR A 7 -20.74 -3.08 -11.74
N LEU A 8 -21.26 -3.33 -12.95
CA LEU A 8 -20.57 -4.11 -13.97
C LEU A 8 -19.32 -3.37 -14.51
N LEU A 9 -19.41 -2.05 -14.67
CA LEU A 9 -18.28 -1.19 -15.03
C LEU A 9 -17.22 -1.11 -13.91
N PHE A 10 -17.65 -1.08 -12.66
CA PHE A 10 -16.75 -1.08 -11.51
C PHE A 10 -15.94 -2.38 -11.41
N VAL A 11 -16.57 -3.54 -11.60
CA VAL A 11 -15.89 -4.85 -11.58
C VAL A 11 -14.90 -5.03 -12.74
N ALA A 12 -15.20 -4.48 -13.92
CA ALA A 12 -14.31 -4.54 -15.08
C ALA A 12 -13.07 -3.64 -14.97
N PHE A 13 -13.12 -2.55 -14.19
CA PHE A 13 -11.99 -1.64 -13.96
C PHE A 13 -11.15 -2.01 -12.72
N PHE A 14 -11.75 -2.72 -11.75
CA PHE A 14 -11.09 -3.13 -10.49
C PHE A 14 -10.48 -4.52 -10.51
N THR A 15 -10.66 -5.30 -11.58
CA THR A 15 -9.91 -6.54 -11.77
C THR A 15 -8.58 -6.19 -12.45
N PRO A 16 -7.42 -6.25 -11.75
CA PRO A 16 -6.16 -6.21 -12.46
C PRO A 16 -6.11 -7.45 -13.36
N LEU A 17 -5.96 -7.21 -14.65
CA LEU A 17 -5.74 -8.21 -15.70
C LEU A 17 -4.41 -8.93 -15.45
N THR A 18 -4.31 -9.79 -14.45
CA THR A 18 -3.17 -10.69 -14.26
C THR A 18 -3.44 -12.00 -14.99
N LEU A 19 -3.52 -11.89 -16.31
CA LEU A 19 -3.37 -13.01 -17.23
C LEU A 19 -1.85 -13.26 -17.40
N PHE A 20 -1.23 -13.92 -16.43
CA PHE A 20 0.06 -14.57 -16.69
C PHE A 20 -0.22 -16.02 -17.06
N ALA A 21 0.12 -16.34 -18.30
CA ALA A 21 0.05 -17.66 -18.90
C ALA A 21 0.98 -18.63 -18.17
N GLN A 22 0.49 -19.86 -18.00
CA GLN A 22 1.23 -21.03 -17.59
C GLN A 22 2.35 -21.32 -18.62
N ASP A 23 3.61 -21.18 -18.23
CA ASP A 23 4.74 -21.71 -19.01
C ASP A 23 4.81 -23.22 -18.78
N ALA A 24 4.10 -23.96 -19.64
CA ALA A 24 4.29 -25.37 -19.82
C ALA A 24 5.37 -25.56 -20.90
N GLY A 25 6.59 -25.92 -20.51
CA GLY A 25 7.61 -26.26 -21.52
C GLY A 25 9.04 -26.31 -21.01
N GLN A 26 9.36 -27.29 -20.17
CA GLN A 26 10.74 -27.69 -19.91
C GLN A 26 11.23 -28.60 -21.06
N PRO A 27 12.28 -28.25 -21.84
CA PRO A 27 12.98 -29.20 -22.71
C PRO A 27 14.15 -29.87 -21.96
N PRO A 28 14.60 -31.06 -22.40
CA PRO A 28 15.32 -32.02 -21.57
C PRO A 28 16.84 -31.76 -21.43
N MET A 29 17.38 -32.40 -20.38
CA MET A 29 18.78 -32.51 -19.96
C MET A 29 19.78 -32.87 -21.06
N THR A 30 21.01 -32.32 -20.99
CA THR A 30 22.26 -33.05 -21.32
C THR A 30 23.45 -32.58 -20.45
N THR A 31 23.82 -33.47 -19.50
CA THR A 31 25.09 -33.79 -18.74
C THR A 31 26.44 -33.27 -19.28
N PRO A 32 27.59 -33.22 -18.52
CA PRO A 32 28.28 -34.31 -17.76
C PRO A 32 28.92 -33.99 -16.36
N PRO A 33 29.50 -34.99 -15.62
CA PRO A 33 29.30 -35.22 -14.18
C PRO A 33 30.45 -34.88 -13.21
N ALA A 34 30.13 -34.97 -11.91
CA ALA A 34 30.98 -35.30 -10.76
C ALA A 34 31.65 -34.17 -9.95
N GLN A 35 31.04 -33.81 -8.83
CA GLN A 35 31.76 -33.70 -7.56
C GLN A 35 30.80 -33.92 -6.36
N ALA A 36 31.03 -34.99 -5.60
CA ALA A 36 30.67 -35.11 -4.19
C ALA A 36 31.86 -35.83 -3.50
N PRO A 37 32.19 -35.62 -2.21
CA PRO A 37 31.34 -35.07 -1.17
C PRO A 37 32.02 -33.98 -0.30
N ILE A 38 31.27 -32.98 0.14
CA ILE A 38 31.58 -32.26 1.39
C ILE A 38 30.38 -32.43 2.31
N THR A 39 30.60 -33.24 3.32
CA THR A 39 29.68 -33.50 4.43
C THR A 39 29.69 -32.30 5.36
N THR A 40 28.73 -31.40 5.21
CA THR A 40 28.23 -30.59 6.31
C THR A 40 26.87 -31.17 6.70
N PRO A 41 26.62 -31.46 7.99
CA PRO A 41 25.27 -31.76 8.46
C PRO A 41 24.33 -30.69 7.91
N PRO A 42 23.12 -31.02 7.44
CA PRO A 42 22.17 -30.00 7.05
C PRO A 42 21.82 -29.25 8.34
N ASP A 43 22.42 -28.07 8.52
CA ASP A 43 21.87 -27.03 9.38
C ASP A 43 20.47 -26.79 8.85
N THR A 44 19.52 -27.52 9.43
CA THR A 44 18.11 -27.40 9.13
C THR A 44 17.67 -26.15 9.89
N SER A 45 18.20 -25.01 9.46
CA SER A 45 17.68 -23.71 9.81
C SER A 45 16.32 -23.64 9.14
N PHE A 46 15.30 -24.05 9.90
CA PHE A 46 13.93 -23.70 9.60
C PHE A 46 13.82 -22.18 9.76
N SER A 47 14.27 -21.46 8.73
CA SER A 47 13.96 -20.05 8.56
C SER A 47 12.49 -20.00 8.19
N ILE A 48 11.66 -19.47 9.08
CA ILE A 48 10.32 -19.03 8.69
C ILE A 48 10.54 -17.83 7.78
N GLU A 49 10.63 -18.09 6.48
CA GLU A 49 10.61 -17.06 5.47
C GLU A 49 9.28 -16.31 5.62
N ASN A 50 9.38 -15.01 5.87
CA ASN A 50 8.21 -14.19 6.18
C ASN A 50 7.21 -14.28 5.00
N PRO A 51 6.03 -14.93 5.17
CA PRO A 51 5.06 -15.07 4.09
C PRO A 51 4.44 -13.72 3.70
N LEU A 52 4.62 -12.71 4.54
CA LEU A 52 4.43 -11.30 4.22
C LEU A 52 5.77 -10.82 3.64
N LYS A 53 5.82 -10.55 2.33
CA LYS A 53 7.02 -10.10 1.58
C LYS A 53 7.56 -8.70 2.00
N PHE A 54 7.42 -8.34 3.27
CA PHE A 54 7.82 -7.06 3.83
C PHE A 54 8.86 -7.33 4.92
N ASP A 55 10.08 -6.85 4.70
CA ASP A 55 11.23 -7.12 5.56
C ASP A 55 11.24 -6.20 6.80
N THR A 56 10.39 -5.18 6.80
CA THR A 56 10.31 -4.19 7.88
C THR A 56 8.87 -3.72 8.12
N VAL A 57 8.57 -3.34 9.37
CA VAL A 57 7.29 -2.73 9.77
C VAL A 57 6.98 -1.48 8.93
N ASP A 58 8.02 -0.73 8.54
CA ASP A 58 7.88 0.44 7.68
C ASP A 58 7.36 0.11 6.27
N GLN A 59 7.91 -0.94 5.64
CA GLN A 59 7.44 -1.41 4.34
C GLN A 59 5.99 -1.89 4.40
N LEU A 60 5.60 -2.58 5.47
CA LEU A 60 4.21 -3.01 5.67
C LEU A 60 3.25 -1.81 5.77
N ILE A 61 3.60 -0.81 6.60
CA ILE A 61 2.79 0.41 6.76
C ILE A 61 2.70 1.17 5.43
N THR A 62 3.81 1.27 4.69
CA THR A 62 3.85 1.94 3.38
C THR A 62 3.00 1.21 2.34
N ALA A 63 3.04 -0.12 2.32
CA ALA A 63 2.25 -0.92 1.38
C ALA A 63 0.74 -0.81 1.65
N ILE A 64 0.33 -0.91 2.92
CA ILE A 64 -1.07 -0.71 3.32
C ILE A 64 -1.52 0.72 2.98
N MET A 65 -0.70 1.71 3.28
CA MET A 65 -1.00 3.10 2.94
C MET A 65 -1.16 3.30 1.43
N GLY A 66 -0.31 2.68 0.61
CA GLY A 66 -0.41 2.72 -0.84
C GLY A 66 -1.77 2.22 -1.35
N ILE A 67 -2.24 1.08 -0.82
CA ILE A 67 -3.56 0.52 -1.15
C ILE A 67 -4.67 1.48 -0.72
N VAL A 68 -4.58 2.03 0.49
CA VAL A 68 -5.57 2.99 1.00
C VAL A 68 -5.62 4.24 0.12
N ILE A 69 -4.48 4.87 -0.19
CA ILE A 69 -4.41 6.07 -1.02
C ILE A 69 -5.01 5.82 -2.41
N GLN A 70 -4.67 4.68 -3.03
CA GLN A 70 -5.15 4.31 -4.34
C GLN A 70 -6.69 4.23 -4.40
N ILE A 71 -7.34 3.79 -3.33
CA ILE A 71 -8.81 3.74 -3.23
C ILE A 71 -9.38 5.09 -2.79
N MET A 72 -8.71 5.81 -1.89
CA MET A 72 -9.22 7.03 -1.28
C MET A 72 -9.26 8.22 -2.25
N ILE A 73 -8.27 8.36 -3.15
CA ILE A 73 -8.24 9.43 -4.14
C ILE A 73 -9.55 9.49 -4.97
N PRO A 74 -9.96 8.42 -5.67
CA PRO A 74 -11.20 8.46 -6.46
C PRO A 74 -12.46 8.63 -5.60
N VAL A 75 -12.49 8.04 -4.39
CA VAL A 75 -13.63 8.19 -3.47
C VAL A 75 -13.81 9.65 -3.03
N ILE A 76 -12.73 10.32 -2.63
CA ILE A 76 -12.76 11.73 -2.22
C ILE A 76 -13.19 12.61 -3.39
N THR A 77 -12.68 12.37 -4.60
CA THR A 77 -13.07 13.13 -5.80
C THR A 77 -14.59 13.06 -6.05
N VAL A 78 -15.18 11.86 -6.00
CA VAL A 78 -16.63 11.68 -6.20
C VAL A 78 -17.43 12.39 -5.11
N MET A 79 -16.98 12.30 -3.86
CA MET A 79 -17.64 12.95 -2.73
C MET A 79 -17.60 14.49 -2.81
N ILE A 80 -16.48 15.06 -3.28
CA ILE A 80 -16.38 16.50 -3.54
C ILE A 80 -17.37 16.92 -4.63
N ILE A 81 -17.46 16.15 -5.72
CA ILE A 81 -18.43 16.42 -6.79
C ILE A 81 -19.86 16.37 -6.26
N TYR A 82 -20.20 15.32 -5.50
CA TYR A 82 -21.53 15.15 -4.91
C TYR A 82 -21.92 16.31 -3.98
N THR A 83 -21.01 16.70 -3.08
CA THR A 83 -21.24 17.82 -2.15
C THR A 83 -21.36 19.14 -2.90
N GLY A 84 -20.56 19.35 -3.96
CA GLY A 84 -20.68 20.50 -4.85
C GLY A 84 -22.07 20.61 -5.51
N PHE A 85 -22.60 19.50 -6.03
CA PHE A 85 -23.97 19.47 -6.56
C PHE A 85 -25.03 19.76 -5.50
N LEU A 86 -24.84 19.28 -4.27
CA LEU A 86 -25.76 19.53 -3.17
C LEU A 86 -25.80 21.03 -2.79
N PHE A 87 -24.66 21.72 -2.83
CA PHE A 87 -24.61 23.18 -2.66
C PHE A 87 -25.33 23.93 -3.78
N VAL A 88 -25.12 23.55 -5.04
CA VAL A 88 -25.76 24.21 -6.20
C VAL A 88 -27.28 23.99 -6.22
N THR A 89 -27.74 22.79 -5.84
CA THR A 89 -29.18 22.46 -5.82
C THR A 89 -29.93 23.05 -4.63
N ALA A 90 -29.24 23.44 -3.55
CA ALA A 90 -29.88 24.00 -2.36
C ALA A 90 -30.52 25.38 -2.62
N ARG A 91 -30.05 26.17 -3.61
CA ARG A 91 -30.70 27.39 -4.15
C ARG A 91 -31.35 28.35 -3.13
N GLY A 92 -30.81 28.45 -1.91
CA GLY A 92 -31.33 29.34 -0.85
C GLY A 92 -32.24 28.67 0.20
N ASP A 93 -32.52 27.37 0.08
CA ASP A 93 -33.15 26.58 1.13
C ASP A 93 -32.15 26.32 2.26
N VAL A 94 -32.40 26.92 3.43
CA VAL A 94 -31.52 26.85 4.62
C VAL A 94 -31.32 25.40 5.10
N ALA A 95 -32.34 24.55 4.98
CA ALA A 95 -32.23 23.15 5.41
C ALA A 95 -31.30 22.36 4.48
N LYS A 96 -31.40 22.59 3.16
CA LYS A 96 -30.54 21.92 2.17
C LYS A 96 -29.10 22.42 2.21
N ILE A 97 -28.89 23.72 2.45
CA ILE A 97 -27.54 24.27 2.65
C ILE A 97 -26.89 23.69 3.91
N THR A 98 -27.66 23.53 4.99
CA THR A 98 -27.15 22.91 6.22
C THR A 98 -26.71 21.47 5.97
N THR A 99 -27.52 20.71 5.22
CA THR A 99 -27.18 19.33 4.81
C THR A 99 -25.94 19.29 3.91
N ALA A 100 -25.83 20.21 2.94
CA ALA A 100 -24.66 20.33 2.06
C ALA A 100 -23.37 20.62 2.84
N LYS A 101 -23.43 21.52 3.83
CA LYS A 101 -22.32 21.84 4.73
C LYS A 101 -21.90 20.63 5.56
N GLN A 102 -22.85 19.90 6.14
CA GLN A 102 -22.54 18.71 6.90
C GLN A 102 -21.86 17.65 6.02
N ALA A 103 -22.40 17.40 4.83
CA ALA A 103 -21.80 16.47 3.87
C ALA A 103 -20.36 16.88 3.51
N PHE A 104 -20.12 18.18 3.27
CA PHE A 104 -18.79 18.70 3.00
C PHE A 104 -17.83 18.57 4.19
N LEU A 105 -18.30 18.76 5.43
CA LEU A 105 -17.48 18.54 6.62
C LEU A 105 -17.03 17.07 6.72
N TYR A 106 -17.89 16.11 6.41
CA TYR A 106 -17.50 14.70 6.38
C TYR A 106 -16.40 14.44 5.34
N VAL A 107 -16.47 15.09 4.17
CA VAL A 107 -15.41 15.00 3.15
C VAL A 107 -14.09 15.60 3.66
N ILE A 108 -14.14 16.76 4.32
CA ILE A 108 -12.96 17.37 4.93
C ILE A 108 -12.35 16.46 5.99
N ILE A 109 -13.17 15.85 6.86
CA ILE A 109 -12.70 14.92 7.88
C ILE A 109 -12.01 13.71 7.24
N GLY A 110 -12.59 13.14 6.18
CA GLY A 110 -11.98 12.05 5.42
C GLY A 110 -10.62 12.43 4.82
N ALA A 111 -10.52 13.61 4.23
CA ALA A 111 -9.26 14.14 3.70
C ALA A 111 -8.23 14.43 4.81
N ALA A 112 -8.68 14.97 5.95
CA ALA A 112 -7.82 15.25 7.09
C ALA A 112 -7.24 13.97 7.71
N ILE A 113 -8.01 12.89 7.79
CA ILE A 113 -7.52 11.59 8.25
C ILE A 113 -6.43 11.06 7.31
N MET A 114 -6.63 11.17 6.00
CA MET A 114 -5.63 10.78 5.01
C MET A 114 -4.32 11.55 5.21
N LEU A 115 -4.40 12.88 5.37
CA LEU A 115 -3.24 13.73 5.65
C LEU A 115 -2.57 13.38 6.99
N GLY A 116 -3.35 13.16 8.05
CA GLY A 116 -2.84 12.76 9.37
C GLY A 116 -2.07 11.44 9.33
N ALA A 117 -2.54 10.48 8.52
CA ALA A 117 -1.88 9.20 8.34
C ALA A 117 -0.46 9.34 7.74
N PHE A 118 -0.27 10.26 6.78
CA PHE A 118 1.06 10.56 6.22
C PHE A 118 2.01 11.18 7.24
N VAL A 119 1.51 12.08 8.09
CA VAL A 119 2.32 12.71 9.14
C VAL A 119 2.83 11.67 10.12
N ILE A 120 1.95 10.77 10.58
CA ILE A 120 2.31 9.69 11.50
C ILE A 120 3.32 8.74 10.85
N LYS A 121 3.12 8.35 9.59
CA LYS A 121 4.06 7.50 8.83
C LYS A 121 5.46 8.12 8.81
N THR A 122 5.54 9.40 8.48
CA THR A 122 6.81 10.14 8.38
C THR A 122 7.51 10.23 9.74
N ALA A 123 6.75 10.49 10.82
CA ALA A 123 7.29 10.51 12.17
C ALA A 123 7.91 9.17 12.58
N ILE A 124 7.21 8.05 12.31
CA ILE A 124 7.69 6.70 12.62
C ILE A 124 8.95 6.36 11.80
N THR A 125 8.92 6.64 10.50
CA THR A 125 10.06 6.36 9.60
C THR A 125 11.31 7.13 10.06
N GLY A 126 11.14 8.43 10.37
CA GLY A 126 12.22 9.28 10.86
C GLY A 126 12.84 8.78 12.17
N THR A 127 12.04 8.29 13.12
CA THR A 127 12.56 7.70 14.36
C THR A 127 13.29 6.38 14.10
N VAL A 128 12.74 5.51 13.24
CA VAL A 128 13.38 4.21 12.91
C VAL A 128 14.71 4.41 12.19
N GLU A 129 14.81 5.39 11.29
CA GLU A 129 16.06 5.74 10.61
C GLU A 129 17.12 6.28 11.58
N GLN A 130 16.71 7.13 12.53
CA GLN A 130 17.62 7.64 13.56
C GLN A 130 18.19 6.51 14.43
N LEU A 131 17.38 5.51 14.78
CA LEU A 131 17.84 4.36 15.57
C LEU A 131 18.74 3.42 14.75
N LYS A 132 18.47 3.21 13.46
CA LYS A 132 19.33 2.42 12.57
C LYS A 132 20.70 3.08 12.34
N GLY A 133 20.76 4.41 12.29
CA GLY A 133 22.00 5.17 12.13
C GLY A 133 22.90 5.24 13.38
N GLN A 134 22.38 4.89 14.56
CA GLN A 134 23.06 5.10 15.84
C GLN A 134 23.70 3.83 16.43
N GLY A 135 23.51 2.66 15.81
CA GLY A 135 24.12 1.39 16.20
C GLY A 135 25.43 1.11 15.43
N LEU A 136 26.57 1.28 16.11
CA LEU A 136 27.88 0.62 15.87
C LEU A 136 28.82 1.08 14.73
N LEU A 137 28.42 1.91 13.76
CA LEU A 137 29.33 2.26 12.65
C LEU A 137 30.36 3.39 12.85
N PRO A 138 30.28 4.31 13.85
CA PRO A 138 31.36 5.28 14.00
C PRO A 138 32.61 4.69 14.67
N ILE A 139 32.51 3.65 15.51
CA ILE A 139 33.68 3.17 16.29
C ILE A 139 34.70 2.42 15.41
N ILE A 140 34.24 1.70 14.38
CA ILE A 140 35.12 0.83 13.57
C ILE A 140 35.98 1.66 12.59
N ASN A 141 35.49 2.81 12.11
CA ASN A 141 36.19 3.64 11.12
C ASN A 141 37.24 4.59 11.74
N TYR A 142 37.30 4.75 13.07
CA TYR A 142 38.34 5.53 13.76
C TYR A 142 39.58 4.70 14.16
N PHE A 143 39.53 3.38 14.03
CA PHE A 143 40.68 2.50 14.31
C PHE A 143 41.57 2.24 13.08
N TYR A 144 41.24 2.82 11.92
CA TYR A 144 41.92 2.57 10.64
C TYR A 144 42.52 3.84 9.98
N ALA A 145 42.73 4.90 10.76
CA ALA A 145 43.50 6.10 10.37
C ALA A 145 44.69 6.31 11.30
#